data_AF-A0A2J7ZFQ4-F1
#
_entry.id   AF-A0A2J7ZFQ4-F1
#
_cell.length_a   1.000
_cell.length_b   1.000
_cell.length_c   1.000
_cell.angle_alpha   90.00
_cell.angle_beta   90.00
_cell.angle_gamma   90.00
#
_symmetry.space_group_name_H-M   'P 1'
#
loop_
_entity.id
_entity.type
_entity.pdbx_description
1 polymer ?
#
loop_
_entity_poly.entity_id
_entity_poly.type
_entity_poly.pdbx_seq_one_letter_code
_entity_poly.pdbx_strand_id
1 'polypeptide(L)'
;FTGKATFFGRTADLLSQGGGGELGHLQKILLLIMAALLAISFTLCLAAFGYLLGKGTGFKEALEFTVVLLVASIPIAIEIVCTTTLALGSRQLAAHGAIVTRLAAIEDMAGMNMLCSDKTGTLTLNKMAIQ
;
A
#
# COMPACT_ATOMS: atom_id res chain seq x y z
N PHE A 1 -10.72 -31.42 26.12
CA PHE A 1 -9.78 -30.37 25.66
C PHE A 1 -10.14 -29.05 26.32
N THR A 2 -9.17 -28.20 26.69
CA THR A 2 -9.40 -26.86 27.30
C THR A 2 -8.46 -25.83 26.65
N GLY A 3 -8.82 -24.54 26.73
CA GLY A 3 -8.02 -23.44 26.16
C GLY A 3 -7.70 -23.63 24.67
N LYS A 4 -6.44 -23.43 24.29
CA LYS A 4 -5.94 -23.55 22.92
C LYS A 4 -6.11 -24.95 22.30
N ALA A 5 -6.26 -25.98 23.12
CA ALA A 5 -6.41 -27.35 22.64
C ALA A 5 -7.85 -27.68 22.18
N THR A 6 -8.81 -26.77 22.41
CA THR A 6 -10.19 -26.91 21.92
C THR A 6 -10.28 -26.65 20.42
N PHE A 7 -11.36 -27.09 19.78
CA PHE A 7 -11.63 -26.80 18.36
C PHE A 7 -11.63 -25.28 18.10
N PHE A 8 -12.40 -24.50 18.89
CA PHE A 8 -12.41 -23.04 18.81
C PHE A 8 -11.03 -22.42 19.06
N GLY A 9 -10.29 -22.91 20.04
CA GLY A 9 -8.94 -22.45 20.35
C GLY A 9 -7.96 -22.62 19.19
N ARG A 10 -8.02 -23.76 18.51
CA ARG A 10 -7.22 -24.03 17.30
C ARG A 10 -7.64 -23.12 16.14
N THR A 11 -8.93 -22.93 15.90
CA THR A 11 -9.43 -22.05 14.83
C THR A 11 -9.03 -20.58 15.06
N ALA A 12 -9.13 -20.09 16.29
CA ALA A 12 -8.70 -18.73 16.64
C ALA A 12 -7.19 -18.54 16.43
N ASP A 13 -6.37 -19.55 16.76
CA ASP A 13 -4.92 -19.52 16.55
C ASP A 13 -4.59 -19.45 15.05
N LEU A 14 -5.28 -20.22 14.20
CA LEU A 14 -5.14 -20.16 12.74
C LEU A 14 -5.51 -18.78 12.17
N LEU A 15 -6.59 -18.15 12.65
CA LEU A 15 -6.98 -16.80 12.23
C LEU A 15 -5.93 -15.74 12.61
N SER A 16 -5.29 -15.89 13.78
CA SER A 16 -4.24 -14.96 14.22
C SER A 16 -2.96 -15.07 13.38
N GLN A 17 -2.66 -16.26 12.86
CA GLN A 17 -1.49 -16.51 12.02
C GLN A 17 -1.66 -15.98 10.58
N GLY A 18 -2.90 -15.97 10.06
CA GLY A 18 -3.20 -15.50 8.69
C GLY A 18 -3.38 -13.99 8.53
N GLY A 19 -3.38 -13.21 9.62
CA GLY A 19 -3.70 -11.77 9.62
C GLY A 19 -2.52 -10.81 9.72
N GLY A 20 -1.28 -11.32 9.68
CA GLY A 20 -0.08 -10.54 9.97
C GLY A 20 0.42 -9.70 8.79
N GLY A 21 0.00 -8.44 8.72
CA GLY A 21 0.86 -7.34 8.25
C GLY A 21 1.39 -7.37 6.82
N GLU A 22 0.72 -8.01 5.86
CA GLU A 22 1.10 -7.83 4.46
C GLU A 22 0.73 -6.41 3.99
N LEU A 23 1.73 -5.70 3.44
CA LEU A 23 1.49 -4.43 2.76
C LEU A 23 0.42 -4.63 1.66
N GLY A 24 -0.47 -3.64 1.51
CA GLY A 24 -1.44 -3.61 0.42
C GLY A 24 -0.77 -3.75 -0.95
N HIS A 25 -1.47 -4.30 -1.93
CA HIS A 25 -0.89 -4.58 -3.24
C HIS A 25 -0.45 -3.30 -3.96
N LEU A 26 -1.20 -2.21 -3.83
CA LEU A 26 -0.91 -0.88 -4.35
C LEU A 26 0.33 -0.30 -3.68
N GLN A 27 0.51 -0.55 -2.39
CA GLN A 27 1.69 -0.11 -1.66
C GLN A 27 2.94 -0.86 -2.16
N LYS A 28 2.84 -2.18 -2.42
CA LYS A 28 3.92 -2.97 -3.03
C LYS A 28 4.28 -2.45 -4.43
N ILE A 29 3.28 -2.16 -5.28
CA ILE A 29 3.49 -1.58 -6.62
C ILE A 29 4.11 -0.20 -6.53
N LEU A 30 3.61 0.65 -5.63
CA LEU A 30 4.10 2.01 -5.45
C LEU A 30 5.58 1.98 -5.07
N LEU A 31 5.99 1.12 -4.14
CA LEU A 31 7.39 0.96 -3.75
C LEU A 31 8.28 0.55 -4.94
N LEU A 32 7.81 -0.31 -5.84
CA LEU A 32 8.54 -0.67 -7.06
C LEU A 32 8.69 0.52 -8.00
N ILE A 33 7.62 1.30 -8.22
CA ILE A 33 7.67 2.50 -9.06
C ILE A 33 8.61 3.55 -8.44
N MET A 34 8.54 3.76 -7.13
CA MET A 34 9.42 4.67 -6.39
C MET A 34 10.89 4.25 -6.54
N ALA A 35 11.20 2.97 -6.37
CA ALA A 35 12.55 2.46 -6.54
C ALA A 35 13.07 2.65 -7.98
N ALA A 36 12.23 2.40 -8.99
CA ALA A 36 12.57 2.62 -10.39
C ALA A 36 12.84 4.10 -10.71
N LEU A 37 11.96 5.01 -10.27
CA LEU A 37 12.13 6.44 -10.46
C LEU A 37 13.39 6.95 -9.75
N LEU A 38 13.64 6.52 -8.52
CA LEU A 38 14.86 6.87 -7.79
C LEU A 38 16.12 6.39 -8.52
N ALA A 39 16.14 5.17 -9.05
CA ALA A 39 17.27 4.66 -9.82
C ALA A 39 17.53 5.49 -11.08
N ILE A 40 16.48 5.86 -11.81
CA ILE A 40 16.57 6.72 -13.00
C ILE A 40 17.09 8.11 -12.62
N SER A 41 16.49 8.75 -11.61
CA SER A 41 16.89 10.07 -11.13
C SER A 41 18.34 10.09 -10.67
N PHE A 42 18.78 9.08 -9.92
CA PHE A 42 20.16 8.97 -9.46
C PHE A 42 21.14 8.79 -10.63
N THR A 43 20.79 7.98 -11.63
CA THR A 43 21.59 7.78 -12.85
C THR A 43 21.73 9.08 -13.62
N LEU A 44 20.63 9.84 -13.79
CA LEU A 44 20.65 11.16 -14.42
C LEU A 44 21.47 12.19 -13.64
N CYS A 45 21.40 12.18 -12.31
CA CYS A 45 22.20 13.05 -11.45
C CYS A 45 23.71 12.80 -11.64
N LEU A 46 24.12 11.53 -11.66
CA LEU A 46 25.52 11.15 -11.89
C LEU A 46 25.99 11.53 -13.29
N ALA A 47 25.16 11.32 -14.32
CA ALA A 47 25.47 11.73 -15.68
C ALA A 47 25.64 13.26 -15.78
N ALA A 48 24.75 14.04 -15.16
CA ALA A 48 24.85 15.50 -15.10
C ALA A 48 26.11 15.97 -14.36
N PHE A 49 26.44 15.34 -13.23
CA PHE A 49 27.66 15.65 -12.48
C PHE A 49 28.93 15.38 -13.29
N GLY A 50 29.01 14.22 -13.95
CA GLY A 50 30.12 13.88 -14.84
C GLY A 50 30.26 14.83 -16.02
N TYR A 51 29.13 15.23 -16.63
CA TYR A 51 29.11 16.23 -17.70
C TYR A 51 29.63 17.60 -17.23
N LEU A 52 29.22 18.07 -16.05
CA LEU A 52 29.67 19.35 -15.48
C LEU A 52 31.18 19.32 -15.20
N LEU A 53 31.72 18.23 -14.67
CA LEU A 53 33.17 18.10 -14.49
C LEU A 53 33.91 18.09 -15.83
N GLY A 54 33.39 17.39 -16.84
CA GLY A 54 33.97 17.36 -18.19
C GLY A 54 33.96 18.72 -18.91
N LYS A 55 33.00 19.60 -18.57
CA LYS A 55 32.93 20.97 -19.08
C LYS A 55 33.91 21.93 -18.39
N GLY A 56 34.62 21.49 -17.36
CA GLY A 56 35.54 22.34 -16.58
C GLY A 56 34.84 23.20 -15.51
N THR A 57 33.58 22.90 -15.19
CA THR A 57 32.87 23.54 -14.06
C THR A 57 33.58 23.16 -12.76
N GLY A 58 33.71 24.11 -11.82
CA GLY A 58 34.38 23.86 -10.54
C GLY A 58 33.69 22.75 -9.75
N PHE A 59 34.45 21.87 -9.08
CA PHE A 59 33.91 20.73 -8.34
C PHE A 59 32.80 21.11 -7.34
N LYS A 60 32.98 22.22 -6.61
CA LYS A 60 31.99 22.74 -5.66
C LYS A 60 30.67 23.10 -6.34
N GLU A 61 30.75 23.82 -7.46
CA GLU A 61 29.57 24.30 -8.19
C GLU A 61 28.81 23.14 -8.84
N ALA A 62 29.53 22.16 -9.39
CA ALA A 62 28.93 20.93 -9.90
C ALA A 62 28.22 20.13 -8.79
N LEU A 63 28.83 20.05 -7.60
CA LEU A 63 28.25 19.33 -6.47
C LEU A 63 26.98 20.02 -5.94
N GLU A 64 27.02 21.35 -5.76
CA GLU A 64 25.86 22.13 -5.33
C GLU A 64 24.67 21.94 -6.27
N PHE A 65 24.90 22.03 -7.59
CA PHE A 65 23.86 21.83 -8.59
C PHE A 65 23.28 20.41 -8.55
N THR A 66 24.13 19.39 -8.51
CA THR A 66 23.69 17.99 -8.51
C THR A 66 22.89 17.63 -7.26
N VAL A 67 23.26 18.15 -6.09
CA VAL A 67 22.53 17.91 -4.83
C VAL A 67 21.12 18.52 -4.89
N VAL A 68 20.99 19.75 -5.40
CA VAL A 68 19.67 20.38 -5.59
C VAL A 68 18.80 19.57 -6.56
N LEU A 69 19.39 19.12 -7.66
CA LEU A 69 18.69 18.29 -8.66
C LEU A 69 18.23 16.94 -8.06
N LEU A 70 19.08 16.31 -7.25
CA LEU A 70 18.77 15.05 -6.59
C LEU A 70 17.58 15.21 -5.63
N VAL A 71 17.58 16.24 -4.78
CA VAL A 71 16.49 16.51 -3.83
C VAL A 71 15.18 16.80 -4.56
N ALA A 72 15.22 17.60 -5.63
CA ALA A 72 14.05 17.90 -6.44
C ALA A 72 13.44 16.69 -7.15
N SER A 73 14.22 15.61 -7.32
CA SER A 73 13.82 14.42 -8.06
C SER A 73 13.12 13.35 -7.23
N ILE A 74 13.07 13.46 -5.89
CA ILE A 74 12.49 12.43 -5.02
C ILE A 74 10.95 12.54 -5.01
N PRO A 75 10.22 11.49 -5.42
CA PRO A 75 8.76 11.56 -5.59
C PRO A 75 7.97 11.27 -4.29
N ILE A 76 8.22 12.03 -3.22
CA ILE A 76 7.63 11.83 -1.87
C ILE A 76 6.09 12.00 -1.86
N ALA A 77 5.56 12.84 -2.76
CA ALA A 77 4.14 13.21 -2.75
C ALA A 77 3.19 12.05 -3.06
N ILE A 78 3.63 11.02 -3.79
CA ILE A 78 2.73 9.96 -4.28
C ILE A 78 2.14 9.15 -3.13
N GLU A 79 2.96 8.81 -2.12
CA GLU A 79 2.50 8.06 -0.95
C GLU A 79 1.43 8.83 -0.17
N ILE A 80 1.66 10.12 0.07
CA ILE A 80 0.74 10.99 0.82
C ILE A 80 -0.60 11.11 0.10
N VAL A 81 -0.59 11.36 -1.21
CA VAL A 81 -1.80 11.52 -2.01
C VAL A 81 -2.63 10.23 -2.03
N CYS A 82 -1.96 9.09 -2.16
CA CYS A 82 -2.61 7.78 -2.15
C CYS A 82 -3.31 7.50 -0.81
N THR A 83 -2.59 7.62 0.31
CA THR A 83 -3.14 7.37 1.65
C THR A 83 -4.30 8.32 1.96
N THR A 84 -4.17 9.60 1.59
CA THR A 84 -5.23 10.60 1.82
C THR A 84 -6.48 10.27 1.00
N THR A 85 -6.32 9.86 -0.25
CA THR A 85 -7.45 9.46 -1.11
C THR A 85 -8.16 8.22 -0.55
N LEU A 86 -7.42 7.19 -0.13
CA LEU A 86 -7.98 6.00 0.51
C LEU A 86 -8.69 6.33 1.83
N ALA A 87 -8.14 7.25 2.63
CA ALA A 87 -8.76 7.69 3.88
C ALA A 87 -10.09 8.43 3.64
N LEU A 88 -10.14 9.30 2.64
CA LEU A 88 -11.38 9.95 2.23
C LEU A 88 -12.42 8.93 1.72
N GLY A 89 -11.99 7.96 0.91
CA GLY A 89 -12.83 6.85 0.45
C GLY A 89 -13.37 5.99 1.61
N SER A 90 -12.53 5.68 2.59
CA SER A 90 -12.91 4.97 3.83
C SER A 90 -14.02 5.71 4.58
N ARG A 91 -13.88 7.04 4.73
CA ARG A 91 -14.91 7.88 5.35
C ARG A 91 -16.23 7.85 4.57
N GLN A 92 -16.17 7.88 3.24
CA GLN A 92 -17.35 7.81 2.38
C GLN A 92 -18.05 6.45 2.46
N LEU A 93 -17.29 5.35 2.50
CA LEU A 93 -17.82 3.99 2.68
C LEU A 93 -18.48 3.83 4.06
N ALA A 94 -17.86 4.36 5.11
CA ALA A 94 -18.42 4.32 6.46
C ALA A 94 -19.77 5.07 6.54
N ALA A 95 -19.92 6.18 5.80
CA ALA A 95 -21.20 6.90 5.71
C ALA A 95 -22.33 6.07 5.07
N HIS A 96 -22.00 5.03 4.31
CA HIS A 96 -22.95 4.07 3.71
C HIS A 96 -23.06 2.76 4.52
N GLY A 97 -22.53 2.71 5.74
CA GLY A 97 -22.59 1.54 6.61
C GLY A 97 -21.51 0.48 6.37
N ALA A 98 -20.54 0.73 5.49
CA ALA A 98 -19.40 -0.15 5.24
C ALA A 98 -18.16 0.31 6.03
N ILE A 99 -17.89 -0.32 7.17
CA ILE A 99 -16.75 0.04 8.03
C ILE A 99 -15.46 -0.57 7.48
N VAL A 100 -14.52 0.30 7.10
CA VAL A 100 -13.19 -0.10 6.61
C VAL A 100 -12.20 -0.13 7.78
N THR A 101 -11.71 -1.32 8.13
CA THR A 101 -10.76 -1.51 9.25
C THR A 101 -9.29 -1.34 8.84
N ARG A 102 -8.97 -1.48 7.55
CA ARG A 102 -7.65 -1.24 6.95
C ARG A 102 -7.80 -0.54 5.60
N LEU A 103 -6.99 0.48 5.32
CA LEU A 103 -7.08 1.22 4.04
C LEU A 103 -6.83 0.32 2.82
N ALA A 104 -5.95 -0.68 2.95
CA ALA A 104 -5.68 -1.67 1.91
C ALA A 104 -6.93 -2.48 1.50
N ALA A 105 -7.95 -2.61 2.36
CA ALA A 105 -9.16 -3.37 2.02
C ALA A 105 -9.98 -2.70 0.90
N ILE A 106 -9.87 -1.37 0.74
CA ILE A 106 -10.54 -0.65 -0.35
C ILE A 106 -9.96 -1.09 -1.69
N GLU A 107 -8.64 -1.25 -1.76
CA GLU A 107 -7.94 -1.73 -2.93
C GLU A 107 -8.23 -3.22 -3.19
N ASP A 108 -8.12 -4.07 -2.16
CA ASP A 108 -8.41 -5.50 -2.26
C ASP A 108 -9.82 -5.74 -2.85
N MET A 109 -10.80 -4.96 -2.40
CA MET A 109 -12.18 -5.02 -2.90
C MET A 109 -12.31 -4.54 -4.35
N ALA A 110 -11.57 -3.50 -4.74
CA ALA A 110 -11.59 -2.97 -6.10
C ALA A 110 -10.94 -3.94 -7.11
N GLY A 111 -9.91 -4.67 -6.69
CA GLY A 111 -9.19 -5.67 -7.49
C GLY A 111 -9.72 -7.10 -7.36
N MET A 112 -10.86 -7.30 -6.69
CA MET A 112 -11.39 -8.64 -6.41
C MET A 112 -11.95 -9.31 -7.67
N ASN A 113 -11.40 -10.45 -8.05
CA ASN A 113 -11.92 -11.29 -9.14
C ASN A 113 -12.79 -12.46 -8.66
N MET A 114 -12.69 -12.84 -7.38
CA MET A 114 -13.45 -13.95 -6.80
C MET A 114 -13.97 -13.56 -5.42
N LEU A 115 -15.29 -13.63 -5.25
CA LEU A 115 -15.97 -13.39 -3.99
C LEU A 115 -16.43 -14.73 -3.41
N CYS A 116 -15.81 -15.16 -2.31
CA CYS A 116 -16.29 -16.28 -1.51
C CYS A 116 -17.23 -15.75 -0.43
N SER A 117 -18.53 -16.01 -0.56
CA SER A 117 -19.53 -15.62 0.44
C SER A 117 -19.96 -16.82 1.27
N ASP A 118 -20.07 -16.63 2.58
CA ASP A 118 -20.73 -17.60 3.44
C ASP A 118 -22.26 -17.59 3.19
N LYS A 119 -22.92 -18.72 3.44
CA LYS A 119 -24.37 -18.85 3.24
C LYS A 119 -25.14 -18.33 4.45
N THR A 120 -24.86 -18.86 5.63
CA THR A 120 -25.72 -18.71 6.81
C THR A 120 -25.40 -17.43 7.54
N GLY A 121 -26.37 -16.50 7.63
CA GLY A 121 -26.17 -15.21 8.29
C GLY A 121 -25.51 -14.14 7.41
N THR A 122 -25.06 -14.50 6.20
CA THR A 122 -24.57 -13.55 5.17
C THR A 122 -25.55 -13.50 3.99
N LEU A 123 -25.72 -14.59 3.23
CA LEU A 123 -26.72 -14.65 2.15
C LEU A 123 -28.13 -14.92 2.67
N THR A 124 -28.25 -15.62 3.81
CA THR A 124 -29.52 -15.90 4.47
C THR A 124 -29.62 -15.17 5.80
N LEU A 125 -30.85 -14.93 6.26
CA LEU A 125 -31.12 -14.26 7.54
C LEU A 125 -30.83 -15.13 8.78
N ASN A 126 -30.29 -16.35 8.60
CA ASN A 126 -30.12 -17.35 9.65
C ASN A 126 -31.41 -17.57 10.48
N LYS A 127 -32.56 -17.51 9.81
CA LYS A 127 -33.89 -17.73 10.40
C LYS A 127 -34.63 -18.73 9.54
N MET A 128 -35.21 -19.74 10.17
CA MET A 128 -36.13 -20.63 9.49
C MET A 128 -37.46 -19.90 9.33
N ALA A 129 -37.89 -19.75 8.08
CA ALA A 129 -39.20 -19.21 7.73
C ALA A 129 -39.95 -20.27 6.91
N ILE A 130 -41.26 -20.35 7.12
CA ILE A 130 -42.14 -21.17 6.28
C ILE A 130 -42.52 -20.27 5.10
N GLN A 131 -42.21 -20.72 3.89
CA GLN A 131 -42.59 -20.07 2.63
C GLN A 131 -43.93 -20.61 2.15
#